data_AF-A0AAE0F4D9-F1
#
_entry.id   AF-A0AAE0F4D9-F1
#
_cell.length_a   1.000
_cell.length_b   1.000
_cell.length_c   1.000
_cell.angle_alpha   90.00
_cell.angle_beta   90.00
_cell.angle_gamma   90.00
#
_symmetry.space_group_name_H-M   'P 1'
#
loop_
_entity.id
_entity.type
_entity.pdbx_description
1 polymer ?
#
loop_
_entity_poly.entity_id
_entity_poly.type
_entity_poly.pdbx_seq_one_letter_code
_entity_poly.pdbx_strand_id
1 'polypeptide(L)'
;MRCAEMPSPRGGRAGLRRLQGEPTVDEDGNLLYWFPRLQKPDFTGSRSMSLSDDPKEAAMGAYLQEEEWKFSNAGTGQKIAAALLGALNLGGVIFLGWLISDPEFALDPELAGIVPFTLSLLPFLTVYASSFFAIPVLRTLRNAWRNQGVNRRNELRMKAAAKLEEARGRVERKLLSAAKLAKSKVDPSKSRMVYSTSKDVDMQDDVDGAASDFDQRLNGP
;
A
#
# COMPACT_ATOMS: atom_id res chain seq x y z
N MET A 1 18.80 10.53 58.33
CA MET A 1 19.25 10.78 56.95
C MET A 1 18.30 10.06 56.00
N ARG A 2 17.47 10.82 55.28
CA ARG A 2 16.53 10.30 54.28
C ARG A 2 17.23 10.37 52.92
N CYS A 3 17.44 9.22 52.27
CA CYS A 3 17.84 9.19 50.87
C CYS A 3 16.59 9.39 50.00
N ALA A 4 16.68 10.35 49.10
CA ALA A 4 15.59 10.85 48.28
C ALA A 4 15.12 9.81 47.25
N GLU A 5 13.81 9.64 47.21
CA GLU A 5 13.07 8.91 46.19
C GLU A 5 13.03 9.76 44.91
N MET A 6 13.64 9.26 43.84
CA MET A 6 13.63 9.92 42.53
C MET A 6 12.32 9.60 41.81
N PRO A 7 11.57 10.62 41.32
CA PRO A 7 10.34 10.38 40.57
C PRO A 7 10.64 9.80 39.18
N SER A 8 9.94 8.70 38.88
CA SER A 8 9.93 8.02 37.60
C SER A 8 9.42 8.95 36.47
N PRO A 9 10.17 9.16 35.38
CA PRO A 9 9.68 9.94 34.25
C PRO A 9 8.68 9.13 33.43
N ARG A 10 7.39 9.45 33.58
CA ARG A 10 6.36 9.12 32.60
C ARG A 10 6.60 9.96 31.33
N GLY A 11 6.53 9.33 30.17
CA GLY A 11 6.17 10.03 28.93
C GLY A 11 7.17 9.90 27.78
N GLY A 12 6.85 9.01 26.84
CA GLY A 12 6.97 9.29 25.41
C GLY A 12 8.37 9.53 24.84
N ARG A 13 9.10 8.44 24.56
CA ARG A 13 10.10 8.27 23.47
C ARG A 13 10.87 6.95 23.68
N ALA A 14 10.22 5.81 23.50
CA ALA A 14 10.85 4.51 23.75
C ALA A 14 10.30 3.41 22.84
N GLY A 15 10.45 3.57 21.52
CA GLY A 15 10.20 2.48 20.59
C GLY A 15 11.26 1.37 20.69
N LEU A 16 12.54 1.75 20.85
CA LEU A 16 13.66 0.81 20.81
C LEU A 16 13.96 0.10 22.15
N ARG A 17 13.72 0.74 23.30
CA ARG A 17 13.94 0.08 24.62
C ARG A 17 12.96 -1.08 24.85
N ARG A 18 11.78 -1.05 24.23
CA ARG A 18 10.77 -2.10 24.37
C ARG A 18 11.20 -3.43 23.74
N LEU A 19 12.10 -3.38 22.75
CA LEU A 19 12.53 -4.57 22.00
C LEU A 19 13.72 -5.29 22.62
N GLN A 20 14.28 -4.77 23.73
CA GLN A 20 15.42 -5.35 24.46
C GLN A 20 16.57 -5.82 23.53
N GLY A 21 16.96 -4.94 22.61
CA GLY A 21 18.08 -5.21 21.71
C GLY A 21 19.42 -4.94 22.40
N GLU A 22 20.35 -5.89 22.29
CA GLU A 22 21.71 -5.76 22.81
C GLU A 22 22.65 -5.28 21.68
N PRO A 23 23.42 -4.20 21.88
CA PRO A 23 24.41 -3.75 20.91
C PRO A 23 25.66 -4.65 20.95
N THR A 24 26.20 -5.01 19.79
CA THR A 24 27.48 -5.70 19.64
C THR A 24 28.28 -4.99 18.55
N VAL A 25 29.60 -4.89 18.72
CA VAL A 25 30.49 -4.30 17.73
C VAL A 25 31.24 -5.41 17.01
N ASP A 26 31.25 -5.33 15.69
CA ASP A 26 32.00 -6.25 14.82
C ASP A 26 33.49 -5.84 14.71
N GLU A 27 34.33 -6.72 14.17
CA GLU A 27 35.77 -6.51 13.96
C GLU A 27 36.05 -5.25 13.12
N ASP A 28 35.15 -4.92 12.19
CA ASP A 28 35.18 -3.70 11.36
C ASP A 28 34.75 -2.42 12.11
N GLY A 29 34.44 -2.48 13.41
CA GLY A 29 33.93 -1.36 14.19
C GLY A 29 32.46 -1.01 13.92
N ASN A 30 31.73 -1.89 13.23
CA ASN A 30 30.32 -1.69 12.91
C ASN A 30 29.42 -2.03 14.11
N LEU A 31 28.46 -1.15 14.41
CA LEU A 31 27.43 -1.42 15.43
C LEU A 31 26.34 -2.33 14.86
N LEU A 32 26.22 -3.52 15.43
CA LEU A 32 25.22 -4.53 15.15
C LEU A 32 24.25 -4.61 16.34
N TYR A 33 22.95 -4.69 16.06
CA TYR A 33 21.93 -4.86 17.09
C TYR A 33 21.34 -6.26 17.00
N TRP A 34 21.33 -6.94 18.14
CA TRP A 34 20.76 -8.27 18.30
C TRP A 34 19.49 -8.20 19.13
N PHE A 35 18.41 -8.83 18.69
CA PHE A 35 17.12 -8.82 19.40
C PHE A 35 16.73 -10.25 19.82
N PRO A 36 17.14 -10.71 21.03
CA PRO A 36 16.88 -12.07 21.49
C PRO A 36 15.40 -12.46 21.46
N ARG A 37 14.52 -11.53 21.84
CA ARG A 37 13.08 -11.79 21.99
C ARG A 37 12.28 -11.82 20.67
N LEU A 38 12.89 -11.43 19.56
CA LEU A 38 12.21 -11.33 18.25
C LEU A 38 12.65 -12.41 17.27
N GLN A 39 13.55 -13.30 17.66
CA GLN A 39 13.95 -14.41 16.81
C GLN A 39 12.91 -15.50 16.83
N LYS A 40 12.37 -15.76 15.65
CA LYS A 40 11.64 -16.99 15.38
C LYS A 40 12.66 -18.00 14.86
N PRO A 41 12.83 -19.16 15.50
CA PRO A 41 13.80 -20.15 15.06
C PRO A 41 13.46 -20.75 13.68
N ASP A 42 12.20 -20.65 13.25
CA ASP A 42 11.73 -21.04 11.91
C ASP A 42 12.09 -20.03 10.81
N PHE A 43 12.70 -18.90 11.15
CA PHE A 43 13.26 -17.97 10.16
C PHE A 43 14.70 -18.35 9.78
N THR A 44 14.96 -19.64 9.61
CA THR A 44 16.14 -20.17 8.87
C THR A 44 15.85 -20.29 7.38
N GLY A 45 14.76 -19.67 6.91
CA GLY A 45 14.50 -19.47 5.49
C GLY A 45 15.47 -18.43 4.94
N SER A 46 16.56 -18.91 4.35
CA SER A 46 17.27 -18.20 3.29
C SER A 46 16.26 -17.90 2.19
N ARG A 47 15.50 -16.81 2.32
CA ARG A 47 14.89 -16.16 1.16
C ARG A 47 16.07 -15.59 0.39
N SER A 48 16.66 -16.44 -0.45
CA SER A 48 17.32 -15.98 -1.66
C SER A 48 16.36 -14.98 -2.26
N MET A 49 16.74 -13.70 -2.18
CA MET A 49 16.07 -12.66 -2.93
C MET A 49 16.32 -13.08 -4.37
N SER A 50 15.34 -13.79 -4.95
CA SER A 50 15.33 -14.16 -6.35
C SER A 50 15.34 -12.82 -7.08
N LEU A 51 16.54 -12.37 -7.43
CA LEU A 51 16.75 -11.32 -8.41
C LEU A 51 16.14 -11.91 -9.68
N SER A 52 14.92 -11.49 -9.98
CA SER A 52 14.23 -11.89 -11.20
C SER A 52 15.15 -11.61 -12.39
N ASP A 53 15.35 -12.60 -13.26
CA ASP A 53 16.17 -12.48 -14.48
C ASP A 53 15.55 -11.53 -15.53
N ASP A 54 14.37 -10.97 -15.25
CA ASP A 54 13.72 -9.98 -16.10
C ASP A 54 14.45 -8.64 -16.03
N PRO A 55 15.02 -8.11 -17.14
CA PRO A 55 15.77 -6.85 -17.15
C PRO A 55 14.93 -5.65 -16.67
N LYS A 56 13.60 -5.74 -16.79
CA LYS A 56 12.67 -4.72 -16.29
C LYS A 56 12.46 -4.78 -14.78
N GLU A 57 12.45 -5.97 -14.18
CA GLU A 57 12.37 -6.14 -12.72
C GLU A 57 13.71 -5.84 -12.05
N ALA A 58 14.82 -6.18 -12.68
CA ALA A 58 16.16 -5.76 -12.27
C ALA A 58 16.32 -4.22 -12.33
N ALA A 59 15.72 -3.55 -13.32
CA ALA A 59 15.68 -2.09 -13.42
C ALA A 59 14.69 -1.45 -12.41
N MET A 60 13.60 -2.11 -12.07
CA MET A 60 12.73 -1.74 -10.92
C MET A 60 13.40 -2.03 -9.56
N GLY A 61 14.52 -2.75 -9.55
CA GLY A 61 15.27 -3.15 -8.36
C GLY A 61 16.13 -2.06 -7.72
N ALA A 62 16.22 -0.85 -8.29
CA ALA A 62 17.02 0.23 -7.70
C ALA A 62 16.39 0.75 -6.39
N TYR A 63 15.06 0.86 -6.32
CA TYR A 63 14.34 1.27 -5.11
C TYR A 63 12.86 0.90 -5.18
N LEU A 64 12.24 0.67 -4.02
CA LEU A 64 10.80 0.43 -3.94
C LEU A 64 10.03 1.69 -4.33
N GLN A 65 9.35 1.66 -5.48
CA GLN A 65 8.48 2.73 -5.95
C GLN A 65 7.02 2.42 -5.56
N GLU A 66 6.34 3.37 -4.93
CA GLU A 66 4.89 3.31 -4.73
C GLU A 66 4.17 3.65 -6.04
N GLU A 67 3.13 2.89 -6.38
CA GLU A 67 2.31 3.19 -7.56
C GLU A 67 1.40 4.41 -7.37
N GLU A 68 1.26 5.19 -8.44
CA GLU A 68 0.32 6.31 -8.50
C GLU A 68 -1.14 5.86 -8.66
N TRP A 69 -2.07 6.64 -8.13
CA TRP A 69 -3.51 6.42 -8.30
C TRP A 69 -3.92 6.76 -9.73
N LYS A 70 -4.17 5.72 -10.55
CA LYS A 70 -4.67 5.87 -11.92
C LYS A 70 -6.16 6.23 -11.91
N PHE A 71 -6.57 7.07 -12.87
CA PHE A 71 -7.98 7.46 -13.04
C PHE A 71 -8.87 6.25 -13.39
N SER A 72 -8.44 5.49 -14.40
CA SER A 72 -9.11 4.30 -14.92
C SER A 72 -8.11 3.42 -15.68
N ASN A 73 -8.30 2.10 -15.61
CA ASN A 73 -7.59 1.11 -16.42
C ASN A 73 -8.14 0.99 -17.86
N ALA A 74 -9.10 1.84 -18.23
CA ALA A 74 -9.64 1.88 -19.58
C ALA A 74 -8.55 2.16 -20.62
N GLY A 75 -8.60 1.42 -21.73
CA GLY A 75 -7.71 1.62 -22.86
C GLY A 75 -7.88 3.02 -23.47
N THR A 76 -6.86 3.50 -24.18
CA THR A 76 -6.88 4.85 -24.81
C THR A 76 -8.09 5.02 -25.72
N GLY A 77 -8.46 4.00 -26.51
CA GLY A 77 -9.65 4.02 -27.37
C GLY A 77 -10.95 4.20 -26.60
N GLN A 78 -11.12 3.54 -25.45
CA GLN A 78 -12.32 3.68 -24.61
C GLN A 78 -12.45 5.10 -24.03
N LYS A 79 -11.32 5.72 -23.64
CA LYS A 79 -11.30 7.10 -23.15
C LYS A 79 -11.71 8.09 -24.24
N ILE A 80 -11.18 7.91 -25.46
CA ILE A 80 -11.55 8.73 -26.61
C ILE A 80 -13.02 8.54 -26.97
N ALA A 81 -13.50 7.30 -27.05
CA ALA A 81 -14.90 7.00 -27.33
C ALA A 81 -15.84 7.63 -26.28
N ALA A 82 -15.51 7.52 -24.99
CA ALA A 82 -16.27 8.15 -23.93
C ALA A 82 -16.26 9.69 -24.04
N ALA A 83 -15.12 10.29 -24.38
CA ALA A 83 -15.03 11.73 -24.60
C ALA A 83 -15.88 12.20 -25.79
N LEU A 84 -15.82 11.48 -26.91
CA LEU A 84 -16.64 11.75 -28.10
C LEU A 84 -18.13 11.62 -27.79
N LEU A 85 -18.53 10.53 -27.13
CA LEU A 85 -19.92 10.31 -26.74
C LEU A 85 -20.42 11.41 -25.80
N GLY A 86 -19.61 11.80 -24.83
CA GLY A 86 -19.92 12.92 -23.92
C GLY A 86 -20.06 14.25 -24.67
N ALA A 87 -19.17 14.53 -25.62
CA ALA A 87 -19.20 15.77 -26.41
C ALA A 87 -20.46 15.84 -27.28
N LEU A 88 -20.85 14.72 -27.91
CA LEU A 88 -22.11 14.62 -28.66
C LEU A 88 -23.32 14.83 -27.74
N ASN A 89 -23.33 14.22 -26.56
CA ASN A 89 -24.43 14.38 -25.60
C ASN A 89 -24.58 15.84 -25.14
N LEU A 90 -23.49 16.47 -24.70
CA LEU A 90 -23.49 17.86 -24.26
C LEU A 90 -23.85 18.83 -25.39
N GLY A 91 -23.29 18.62 -26.59
CA GLY A 91 -23.62 19.38 -27.78
C GLY A 91 -25.10 19.27 -28.13
N GLY A 92 -25.69 18.09 -28.01
CA GLY A 92 -27.12 17.86 -28.21
C GLY A 92 -27.99 18.66 -27.23
N VAL A 93 -27.62 18.71 -25.94
CA VAL A 93 -28.36 19.51 -24.94
C VAL A 93 -28.27 21.01 -25.26
N ILE A 94 -27.08 21.50 -25.63
CA ILE A 94 -26.89 22.91 -25.99
C ILE A 94 -27.69 23.27 -27.24
N PHE A 95 -27.60 22.43 -28.28
CA PHE A 95 -28.33 22.62 -29.53
C PHE A 95 -29.84 22.59 -29.32
N LEU A 96 -30.34 21.65 -28.51
CA LEU A 96 -31.77 21.56 -28.16
C LEU A 96 -32.24 22.80 -27.39
N GLY A 97 -31.43 23.29 -26.46
CA GLY A 97 -31.71 24.53 -25.73
C GLY A 97 -31.75 25.75 -26.66
N TRP A 98 -30.83 25.83 -27.64
CA TRP A 98 -30.83 26.87 -28.67
C TRP A 98 -32.09 26.80 -29.54
N LEU A 99 -32.46 25.61 -30.01
CA LEU A 99 -33.63 25.37 -30.85
C LEU A 99 -34.95 25.78 -30.17
N ILE A 100 -35.12 25.44 -28.89
CA ILE A 100 -36.34 25.77 -28.13
C ILE A 100 -36.36 27.24 -27.70
N SER A 101 -35.22 27.91 -27.68
CA SER A 101 -35.16 29.35 -27.39
C SER A 101 -35.60 30.21 -28.58
N ASP A 102 -35.68 29.63 -29.78
CA ASP A 102 -36.17 30.32 -30.97
C ASP A 102 -37.70 30.47 -30.92
N PRO A 103 -38.26 31.70 -30.95
CA PRO A 103 -39.70 31.92 -30.90
C PRO A 103 -40.45 31.32 -32.10
N GLU A 104 -39.81 31.16 -33.27
CA GLU A 104 -40.45 30.51 -34.42
C GLU A 104 -40.73 29.03 -34.14
N PHE A 105 -39.79 28.34 -33.49
CA PHE A 105 -39.92 26.93 -33.14
C PHE A 105 -40.76 26.72 -31.86
N ALA A 106 -40.64 27.62 -30.88
CA ALA A 106 -41.33 27.51 -29.60
C ALA A 106 -42.85 27.76 -29.69
N LEU A 107 -43.30 28.56 -30.67
CA LEU A 107 -44.69 28.92 -30.87
C LEU A 107 -45.39 28.08 -31.95
N ASP A 108 -44.71 27.08 -32.52
CA ASP A 108 -45.29 26.21 -33.52
C ASP A 108 -46.44 25.38 -32.93
N PRO A 109 -47.67 25.50 -33.47
CA PRO A 109 -48.83 24.77 -32.97
C PRO A 109 -48.70 23.24 -33.11
N GLU A 110 -47.89 22.71 -34.03
CA GLU A 110 -47.63 21.27 -34.14
C GLU A 110 -46.79 20.74 -32.97
N LEU A 111 -46.01 21.62 -32.34
CA LEU A 111 -45.07 21.30 -31.25
C LEU A 111 -45.58 21.71 -29.86
N ALA A 112 -46.81 22.23 -29.76
CA ALA A 112 -47.39 22.79 -28.55
C ALA A 112 -47.39 21.86 -27.32
N GLY A 113 -47.39 20.53 -27.52
CA GLY A 113 -47.26 19.54 -26.43
C GLY A 113 -45.83 19.13 -26.11
N ILE A 114 -44.92 19.19 -27.09
CA ILE A 114 -43.55 18.68 -26.97
C ILE A 114 -42.63 19.73 -26.33
N VAL A 115 -42.74 21.00 -26.76
CA VAL A 115 -41.91 22.10 -26.25
C VAL A 115 -41.97 22.24 -24.72
N PRO A 116 -43.15 22.34 -24.06
CA PRO A 116 -43.21 22.46 -22.61
C PRO A 116 -42.70 21.20 -21.88
N PHE A 117 -42.93 20.01 -22.46
CA PHE A 117 -42.37 18.77 -21.94
C PHE A 117 -40.84 18.79 -21.97
N THR A 118 -40.24 19.18 -23.10
CA THR A 118 -38.78 19.25 -23.23
C THR A 118 -38.19 20.32 -22.32
N LEU A 119 -38.82 21.50 -22.18
CA LEU A 119 -38.42 22.53 -21.22
C LEU A 119 -38.40 21.99 -19.78
N SER A 120 -39.36 21.14 -19.41
CA SER A 120 -39.39 20.51 -18.08
C SER A 120 -38.24 19.51 -17.86
N LEU A 121 -37.79 18.82 -18.92
CA LEU A 121 -36.67 17.86 -18.88
C LEU A 121 -35.29 18.50 -19.05
N LEU A 122 -35.20 19.63 -19.75
CA LEU A 122 -33.95 20.31 -20.08
C LEU A 122 -33.00 20.52 -18.88
N PRO A 123 -33.44 20.95 -17.67
CA PRO A 123 -32.53 21.10 -16.54
C PRO A 123 -31.94 19.75 -16.10
N PHE A 124 -32.72 18.67 -16.10
CA PHE A 124 -32.23 17.32 -15.77
C PHE A 124 -31.21 16.83 -16.80
N LEU A 125 -31.48 17.07 -18.09
CA LEU A 125 -30.58 16.74 -19.19
C LEU A 125 -29.26 17.51 -19.07
N THR A 126 -29.34 18.78 -18.69
CA THR A 126 -28.16 19.66 -18.48
C THR A 126 -27.32 19.20 -17.30
N VAL A 127 -27.94 18.85 -16.17
CA VAL A 127 -27.25 18.29 -15.00
C VAL A 127 -26.57 16.97 -15.36
N TYR A 128 -27.24 16.11 -16.10
CA TYR A 128 -26.67 14.83 -16.57
C TYR A 128 -25.45 15.05 -17.47
N ALA A 129 -25.60 15.85 -18.54
CA ALA A 129 -24.54 16.10 -19.51
C ALA A 129 -23.32 16.78 -18.88
N SER A 130 -23.54 17.74 -17.98
CA SER A 130 -22.45 18.39 -17.25
C SER A 130 -21.76 17.45 -16.26
N SER A 131 -22.53 16.62 -15.54
CA SER A 131 -22.00 15.64 -14.58
C SER A 131 -21.10 14.60 -15.25
N PHE A 132 -21.41 14.23 -16.50
CA PHE A 132 -20.59 13.32 -17.30
C PHE A 132 -19.12 13.77 -17.40
N PHE A 133 -18.87 15.08 -17.44
CA PHE A 133 -17.51 15.67 -17.45
C PHE A 133 -17.03 16.08 -16.07
N ALA A 134 -17.91 16.62 -15.23
CA ALA A 134 -17.56 17.12 -13.91
C ALA A 134 -17.01 16.00 -13.00
N ILE A 135 -17.62 14.82 -13.03
CA ILE A 135 -17.21 13.69 -12.19
C ILE A 135 -15.79 13.21 -12.55
N PRO A 136 -15.47 12.93 -13.84
CA PRO A 136 -14.10 12.62 -14.26
C PRO A 136 -13.07 13.67 -13.82
N VAL A 137 -13.36 14.95 -14.06
CA VAL A 137 -12.44 16.06 -13.73
C VAL A 137 -12.19 16.12 -12.22
N LEU A 138 -13.23 16.05 -11.40
CA LEU A 138 -13.07 16.08 -9.95
C LEU A 138 -12.23 14.89 -9.47
N ARG A 139 -12.46 13.71 -10.04
CA ARG A 139 -11.68 12.50 -9.72
C ARG A 139 -10.22 12.63 -10.15
N THR A 140 -9.94 13.16 -11.34
CA THR A 140 -8.54 13.35 -11.79
C THR A 140 -7.81 14.35 -10.90
N LEU A 141 -8.46 15.46 -10.51
CA LEU A 141 -7.89 16.44 -9.57
C LEU A 141 -7.58 15.81 -8.21
N ARG A 142 -8.53 15.07 -7.63
CA ARG A 142 -8.33 14.36 -6.36
C ARG A 142 -7.19 13.35 -6.43
N ASN A 143 -7.09 12.61 -7.54
CA ASN A 143 -6.01 11.65 -7.75
C ASN A 143 -4.67 12.36 -7.92
N ALA A 144 -4.62 13.46 -8.67
CA ALA A 144 -3.41 14.26 -8.86
C ALA A 144 -2.87 14.79 -7.51
N TRP A 145 -3.75 15.32 -6.64
CA TRP A 145 -3.35 15.77 -5.30
C TRP A 145 -2.80 14.63 -4.44
N ARG A 146 -3.39 13.43 -4.52
CA ARG A 146 -2.87 12.25 -3.80
C ARG A 146 -1.52 11.80 -4.36
N ASN A 147 -1.36 11.83 -5.68
CA ASN A 147 -0.14 11.41 -6.34
C ASN A 147 1.04 12.33 -6.05
N GLN A 148 0.81 13.61 -5.70
CA GLN A 148 1.90 14.48 -5.23
C GLN A 148 2.61 13.91 -3.98
N GLY A 149 1.83 13.39 -3.02
CA GLY A 149 2.38 12.75 -1.83
C GLY A 149 3.14 11.47 -2.15
N VAL A 150 2.61 10.65 -3.07
CA VAL A 150 3.27 9.44 -3.57
C VAL A 150 4.60 9.78 -4.24
N ASN A 151 4.60 10.77 -5.14
CA ASN A 151 5.78 11.19 -5.87
C ASN A 151 6.86 11.76 -4.96
N ARG A 152 6.46 12.53 -3.93
CA ARG A 152 7.41 13.00 -2.93
C ARG A 152 8.09 11.86 -2.18
N ARG A 153 7.34 10.81 -1.80
CA ARG A 153 7.90 9.63 -1.13
C ARG A 153 8.81 8.83 -2.06
N ASN A 154 8.42 8.66 -3.32
CA ASN A 154 9.22 7.98 -4.33
C ASN A 154 10.54 8.71 -4.61
N GLU A 155 10.51 10.04 -4.68
CA GLU A 155 11.71 10.87 -4.82
C GLU A 155 12.68 10.68 -3.63
N LEU A 156 12.15 10.63 -2.41
CA LEU A 156 12.95 10.37 -1.21
C LEU A 156 13.55 8.95 -1.23
N ARG A 157 12.79 7.94 -1.66
CA ARG A 157 13.28 6.56 -1.79
C ARG A 157 14.35 6.42 -2.86
N MET A 158 14.17 7.07 -4.00
CA MET A 158 15.17 7.15 -5.07
C MET A 158 16.48 7.76 -4.55
N LYS A 159 16.40 8.91 -3.85
CA LYS A 159 17.57 9.56 -3.24
C LYS A 159 18.25 8.69 -2.18
N ALA A 160 17.46 7.97 -1.37
CA ALA A 160 18.00 7.06 -0.36
C ALA A 160 18.71 5.86 -1.00
N ALA A 161 18.16 5.30 -2.06
CA ALA A 161 18.77 4.22 -2.80
C ALA A 161 20.06 4.65 -3.51
N ALA A 162 20.09 5.82 -4.13
CA ALA A 162 21.31 6.37 -4.74
C ALA A 162 22.46 6.49 -3.71
N LYS A 163 22.16 6.96 -2.48
CA LYS A 163 23.14 6.99 -1.39
C LYS A 163 23.58 5.61 -0.93
N LEU A 164 22.67 4.62 -0.97
CA LEU A 164 22.98 3.24 -0.61
C LEU A 164 23.92 2.60 -1.64
N GLU A 165 23.71 2.91 -2.92
CA GLU A 165 24.54 2.46 -4.02
C GLU A 165 25.95 3.05 -3.96
N GLU A 166 26.08 4.35 -3.65
CA GLU A 166 27.38 4.98 -3.38
C GLU A 166 28.13 4.30 -2.21
N ALA A 167 27.41 3.87 -1.17
CA ALA A 167 27.96 3.21 -0.01
C ALA A 167 27.98 1.66 -0.11
N ARG A 168 27.77 1.08 -1.31
CA ARG A 168 27.51 -0.36 -1.50
C ARG A 168 28.53 -1.25 -0.80
N GLY A 169 29.82 -0.98 -0.94
CA GLY A 169 30.87 -1.79 -0.31
C GLY A 169 30.87 -1.74 1.24
N ARG A 170 30.46 -0.62 1.85
CA ARG A 170 30.31 -0.54 3.33
C ARG A 170 29.03 -1.25 3.78
N VAL A 171 27.95 -1.08 3.05
CA VAL A 171 26.65 -1.71 3.35
C VAL A 171 26.75 -3.23 3.24
N GLU A 172 27.39 -3.73 2.18
CA GLU A 172 27.58 -5.16 1.93
C GLU A 172 28.38 -5.82 3.06
N ARG A 173 29.50 -5.23 3.48
CA ARG A 173 30.27 -5.72 4.65
C ARG A 173 29.41 -5.77 5.91
N LYS A 174 28.60 -4.74 6.17
CA LYS A 174 27.69 -4.70 7.32
C LYS A 174 26.58 -5.75 7.26
N LEU A 175 26.06 -6.03 6.07
CA LEU A 175 25.05 -7.09 5.87
C LEU A 175 25.68 -8.48 6.09
N LEU A 176 26.89 -8.71 5.60
CA LEU A 176 27.63 -9.95 5.81
C LEU A 176 27.92 -10.19 7.30
N SER A 177 28.36 -9.16 8.03
CA SER A 177 28.61 -9.28 9.46
C SER A 177 27.33 -9.45 10.28
N ALA A 178 26.25 -8.76 9.93
CA ALA A 178 24.93 -9.01 10.51
C ALA A 178 24.46 -10.45 10.28
N ALA A 179 24.67 -11.00 9.07
CA ALA A 179 24.32 -12.39 8.74
C ALA A 179 25.18 -13.40 9.53
N LYS A 180 26.48 -13.11 9.71
CA LYS A 180 27.38 -13.91 10.55
C LYS A 180 26.93 -13.91 12.02
N LEU A 181 26.60 -12.74 12.56
CA LEU A 181 26.09 -12.59 13.92
C LEU A 181 24.79 -13.36 14.12
N ALA A 182 23.85 -13.25 13.18
CA ALA A 182 22.59 -13.98 13.22
C ALA A 182 22.80 -15.51 13.29
N LYS A 183 23.68 -16.06 12.45
CA LYS A 183 24.02 -17.50 12.49
C LYS A 183 24.66 -17.93 13.82
N SER A 184 25.49 -17.09 14.42
CA SER A 184 26.19 -17.42 15.66
C SER A 184 25.32 -17.42 16.92
N LYS A 185 24.19 -16.69 16.89
CA LYS A 185 23.38 -16.42 18.07
C LYS A 185 22.01 -17.13 18.07
N VAL A 186 21.57 -17.66 16.93
CA VAL A 186 20.41 -18.57 16.86
C VAL A 186 20.90 -19.98 17.20
N ASP A 187 20.58 -20.47 18.40
CA ASP A 187 20.82 -21.86 18.80
C ASP A 187 19.56 -22.69 18.50
N PRO A 188 19.54 -23.51 17.41
CA PRO A 188 18.37 -24.30 17.03
C PRO A 188 18.02 -25.38 18.06
N SER A 189 18.96 -25.73 18.97
CA SER A 189 18.73 -26.74 20.01
C SER A 189 17.84 -26.24 21.16
N LYS A 190 17.74 -24.92 21.38
CA LYS A 190 17.06 -24.34 22.56
C LYS A 190 15.65 -23.84 22.30
N SER A 191 15.20 -23.88 21.05
CA SER A 191 13.90 -23.37 20.64
C SER A 191 13.06 -24.52 20.08
N ARG A 192 12.62 -25.42 20.96
CA ARG A 192 11.65 -26.45 20.64
C ARG A 192 10.31 -25.77 20.32
N MET A 193 10.06 -25.45 19.05
CA MET A 193 8.77 -24.95 18.60
C MET A 193 7.82 -26.14 18.47
N VAL A 194 6.83 -26.22 19.35
CA VAL A 194 5.83 -27.32 19.36
C VAL A 194 4.77 -27.12 18.27
N TYR A 195 4.48 -25.87 17.90
CA TYR A 195 3.48 -25.50 16.90
C TYR A 195 4.07 -24.51 15.90
N SER A 196 4.10 -24.85 14.61
CA SER A 196 4.55 -23.97 13.52
C SER A 196 3.42 -23.70 12.54
N THR A 197 3.24 -22.43 12.18
CA THR A 197 2.21 -21.99 11.21
C THR A 197 2.46 -22.44 9.77
N SER A 198 3.65 -22.96 9.48
CA SER A 198 4.01 -23.49 8.16
C SER A 198 3.65 -24.96 7.98
N LYS A 199 3.30 -25.66 9.06
CA LYS A 199 2.85 -27.05 9.04
C LYS A 199 1.33 -27.06 9.24
N ASP A 200 0.60 -27.71 8.35
CA ASP A 200 -0.83 -27.94 8.54
C ASP A 200 -1.07 -28.72 9.84
N VAL A 201 -2.23 -28.48 10.46
CA VAL A 201 -2.57 -28.93 11.83
C VAL A 201 -2.49 -30.45 11.97
N ASP A 202 -2.75 -31.18 10.88
CA ASP A 202 -2.71 -32.64 10.76
C ASP A 202 -1.28 -33.21 10.71
N MET A 203 -0.29 -32.40 10.35
CA MET A 203 1.12 -32.80 10.26
C MET A 203 1.95 -32.38 11.49
N GLN A 204 1.31 -31.85 12.52
CA GLN A 204 1.97 -31.44 13.76
C GLN A 204 2.04 -32.63 14.72
N ASP A 205 3.25 -33.11 14.99
CA ASP A 205 3.49 -34.24 15.88
C ASP A 205 3.15 -33.83 17.33
N ASP A 206 2.31 -34.62 18.03
CA ASP A 206 1.99 -34.42 19.45
C ASP A 206 3.15 -34.94 20.32
N VAL A 207 4.28 -34.23 20.27
CA VAL A 207 5.57 -34.67 20.83
C VAL A 207 5.50 -34.87 22.35
N ASP A 208 4.60 -34.17 23.05
CA ASP A 208 4.51 -34.19 24.52
C ASP A 208 3.09 -34.52 25.05
N GLY A 209 2.18 -35.01 24.20
CA GLY A 209 0.80 -35.35 24.62
C GLY A 209 -0.05 -34.13 24.98
N ALA A 210 0.34 -32.94 24.52
CA ALA A 210 -0.33 -31.69 24.86
C ALA A 210 -1.70 -31.57 24.17
N ALA A 211 -1.82 -32.10 22.95
CA ALA A 211 -3.11 -32.15 22.27
C ALA A 211 -4.06 -33.14 22.96
N SER A 212 -3.54 -34.28 23.39
CA SER A 212 -4.32 -35.29 24.12
C SER A 212 -4.72 -34.87 25.54
N ASP A 213 -3.88 -34.15 26.29
CA ASP A 213 -4.28 -33.55 27.60
C ASP A 213 -5.38 -32.49 27.43
N PHE A 214 -5.31 -31.70 26.36
CA PHE A 214 -6.31 -30.68 26.07
C PHE A 214 -7.68 -31.30 25.72
N ASP A 215 -7.70 -32.33 24.88
CA ASP A 215 -8.93 -33.08 24.55
C ASP A 215 -9.51 -33.78 25.78
N GLN A 216 -8.66 -34.29 26.67
CA GLN A 216 -9.10 -34.92 27.92
C GLN A 216 -9.77 -33.91 28.87
N ARG A 217 -9.31 -32.66 28.89
CA ARG A 217 -9.93 -31.57 29.65
C ARG A 217 -11.22 -31.06 29.03
N LEU A 218 -11.32 -31.06 27.70
CA LEU A 218 -12.53 -30.64 26.98
C LEU A 218 -13.67 -31.65 27.14
N ASN A 219 -13.34 -32.93 27.09
CA ASN A 219 -14.34 -33.99 27.16
C ASN A 219 -14.74 -34.36 28.60
N GLY A 220 -14.00 -33.87 29.60
CA GLY A 220 -14.21 -34.21 31.01
C GLY A 220 -14.03 -35.71 31.28
N PRO A 221 -13.99 -36.14 32.56
CA PRO A 221 -14.09 -37.56 32.88
C PRO A 221 -15.46 -38.14 32.50
#